data_AF-A0A0R3RJZ2-F1
#
_entry.id   AF-A0A0R3RJZ2-F1
#
_cell.length_a   1.000
_cell.length_b   1.000
_cell.length_c   1.000
_cell.angle_alpha   90.00
_cell.angle_beta   90.00
_cell.angle_gamma   90.00
#
_symmetry.space_group_name_H-M   'P 1'
#
loop_
_entity.id
_entity.type
_entity.pdbx_description
1 polymer ?
#
loop_
_entity_poly.entity_id
_entity_poly.type
_entity_poly.pdbx_seq_one_letter_code
_entity_poly.pdbx_strand_id
1 'polypeptide(L)'
;MPGFSLLLQTELVKLCPKEKAFCIAKALQGQCYGSSVKAETLKRTCPCACDVMHFDRIQSCCKTVGRREMEFCLPLCRYNTTLDELTSGLGYKCVSQLTTWAYCAADVGDNTACCKQKGFSFLPYYSFDKC
;
A
#
# COMPACT_ATOMS: atom_id res chain seq x y z
N MET A 1 -8.08 11.36 -1.05
CA MET A 1 -9.38 10.73 -1.36
C MET A 1 -9.61 9.59 -0.38
N PRO A 2 -10.70 9.59 0.42
CA PRO A 2 -11.07 8.42 1.21
C PRO A 2 -11.76 7.39 0.30
N GLY A 3 -11.43 6.11 0.45
CA GLY A 3 -12.36 5.03 0.11
C GLY A 3 -12.43 4.56 -1.34
N PHE A 4 -11.33 4.07 -1.91
CA PHE A 4 -11.43 3.01 -2.93
C PHE A 4 -10.74 1.76 -2.40
N SER A 5 -11.35 1.15 -1.40
CA SER A 5 -11.18 -0.29 -1.19
C SER A 5 -12.44 -0.95 -1.74
N LEU A 6 -12.25 -1.88 -2.67
CA LEU A 6 -13.34 -2.61 -3.31
C LEU A 6 -13.63 -3.93 -2.60
N LEU A 7 -12.79 -4.29 -1.63
CA LEU A 7 -12.91 -5.52 -0.85
C LEU A 7 -14.17 -5.50 0.02
N LEU A 8 -15.03 -6.51 -0.15
CA LEU A 8 -16.23 -6.68 0.65
C LEU A 8 -15.89 -7.20 2.05
N GLN A 9 -16.71 -6.83 3.04
CA GLN A 9 -16.54 -7.30 4.43
C GLN A 9 -16.50 -8.83 4.53
N THR A 10 -17.33 -9.53 3.75
CA THR A 10 -17.40 -11.00 3.73
C THR A 10 -16.13 -11.65 3.20
N GLU A 11 -15.43 -10.99 2.27
CA GLU A 11 -14.14 -11.44 1.74
C GLU A 11 -13.02 -11.19 2.75
N LEU A 12 -13.04 -10.03 3.41
CA LEU A 12 -12.07 -9.71 4.46
C LEU A 12 -12.14 -10.70 5.64
N VAL A 13 -13.36 -11.12 6.05
CA VAL A 13 -13.54 -12.16 7.08
C VAL A 13 -12.97 -13.50 6.61
N LYS A 14 -13.11 -13.87 5.33
CA LYS A 14 -12.54 -15.11 4.78
C LYS A 14 -11.01 -15.08 4.76
N LEU A 15 -10.41 -13.92 4.43
CA LEU A 15 -8.97 -13.73 4.41
C LEU A 15 -8.36 -13.67 5.82
N CYS A 16 -9.09 -13.09 6.77
CA CYS A 16 -8.65 -12.89 8.15
C CYS A 16 -9.61 -13.56 9.16
N PRO A 17 -9.78 -14.89 9.14
CA PRO A 17 -10.79 -15.57 9.96
C PRO A 17 -10.50 -15.56 11.46
N LYS A 18 -9.24 -15.29 11.84
CA LYS A 18 -8.78 -15.24 13.24
C LYS A 18 -8.89 -13.85 13.85
N GLU A 19 -9.18 -12.82 13.06
CA GLU A 19 -9.31 -11.47 13.57
C GLU A 19 -10.69 -11.19 14.16
N LYS A 20 -10.71 -10.32 15.17
CA LYS A 20 -11.96 -9.91 15.81
C LYS A 20 -12.79 -9.08 14.82
N ALA A 21 -14.12 -9.17 14.92
CA ALA A 21 -15.03 -8.35 14.11
C ALA A 21 -14.74 -6.84 14.21
N PHE A 22 -14.25 -6.38 15.37
CA PHE A 22 -13.75 -5.02 15.56
C PHE A 22 -12.65 -4.66 14.54
N CYS A 23 -11.68 -5.54 14.31
CA CYS A 23 -10.58 -5.32 13.38
C CYS A 23 -11.08 -5.17 11.94
N ILE A 24 -11.97 -6.06 11.52
CA ILE A 24 -12.63 -6.03 10.20
C ILE A 24 -13.35 -4.69 9.99
N ALA A 25 -14.16 -4.26 10.96
CA ALA A 25 -14.89 -2.99 10.87
C ALA A 25 -13.95 -1.78 10.83
N LYS A 26 -12.87 -1.79 11.62
CA LYS A 26 -11.91 -0.69 11.68
C LYS A 26 -11.05 -0.58 10.43
N ALA A 27 -10.67 -1.72 9.85
CA ALA A 27 -9.93 -1.77 8.61
C ALA A 27 -10.77 -1.24 7.43
N LEU A 28 -12.05 -1.65 7.32
CA LEU A 28 -12.99 -1.13 6.31
C LEU A 28 -13.27 0.37 6.44
N GLN A 29 -13.26 0.90 7.67
CA GLN A 29 -13.36 2.35 7.94
C GLN A 29 -12.08 3.11 7.58
N GLY A 30 -11.03 2.43 7.12
CA GLY A 30 -9.72 3.02 6.84
C GLY A 30 -8.97 3.52 8.07
N GLN A 31 -9.29 3.01 9.27
CA GLN A 31 -8.65 3.46 10.52
C GLN A 31 -7.27 2.84 10.75
N CYS A 32 -6.89 1.87 9.93
CA CYS A 32 -5.54 1.29 9.90
C CYS A 32 -4.49 2.20 9.22
N TYR A 33 -4.89 3.32 8.62
CA TYR A 33 -4.01 4.13 7.77
C TYR A 33 -3.51 5.41 8.45
N GLY A 34 -2.35 5.89 7.98
CA GLY A 34 -1.67 7.09 8.47
C GLY A 34 -0.76 6.84 9.67
N SER A 35 -0.21 7.93 10.20
CA SER A 35 0.77 7.98 11.30
C SER A 35 0.15 8.29 12.66
N SER A 36 -1.17 8.23 12.78
CA SER A 36 -1.84 8.45 14.08
C SER A 36 -1.55 7.29 15.03
N VAL A 37 -1.43 7.57 16.33
CA VAL A 37 -1.27 6.55 17.39
C VAL A 37 -2.35 5.47 17.29
N LYS A 38 -3.57 5.87 16.91
CA LYS A 38 -4.69 4.96 16.70
C LYS A 38 -4.44 3.99 15.54
N ALA A 39 -3.94 4.49 14.41
CA ALA A 39 -3.61 3.68 13.24
C ALA A 39 -2.47 2.71 13.54
N GLU A 40 -1.39 3.17 14.19
CA GLU A 40 -0.28 2.30 14.60
C GLU A 40 -0.74 1.20 15.57
N THR A 41 -1.60 1.54 16.53
CA THR A 41 -2.16 0.57 17.47
C THR A 41 -3.02 -0.47 16.75
N LEU A 42 -3.84 -0.04 15.79
CA LEU A 42 -4.65 -0.95 14.98
C LEU A 42 -3.78 -1.85 14.11
N LYS A 43 -2.73 -1.34 13.46
CA LYS A 43 -1.78 -2.17 12.69
C LYS A 43 -1.16 -3.28 13.55
N ARG A 44 -0.84 -2.99 14.82
CA ARG A 44 -0.29 -3.99 15.75
C ARG A 44 -1.33 -4.98 16.28
N THR A 45 -2.56 -4.52 16.51
CA THR A 45 -3.62 -5.31 17.14
C THR A 45 -4.42 -6.13 16.12
N CYS A 46 -4.51 -5.65 14.89
CA CYS A 46 -5.31 -6.16 13.78
C CYS A 46 -4.44 -6.29 12.51
N PRO A 47 -3.31 -7.02 12.55
CA PRO A 47 -2.33 -7.03 11.47
C PRO A 47 -2.92 -7.53 10.15
N CYS A 48 -3.67 -8.64 10.15
CA CYS A 48 -4.21 -9.22 8.93
C CYS A 48 -5.22 -8.30 8.25
N ALA A 49 -6.23 -7.79 8.97
CA ALA A 49 -7.24 -6.95 8.33
C ALA A 49 -6.65 -5.63 7.84
N CYS A 50 -5.73 -5.04 8.61
CA CYS A 50 -5.02 -3.84 8.19
C CYS A 50 -4.15 -4.09 6.95
N ASP A 51 -3.40 -5.19 6.90
CA ASP A 51 -2.52 -5.53 5.78
C ASP A 51 -3.31 -5.81 4.49
N VAL A 52 -4.38 -6.61 4.59
CA VAL A 52 -5.24 -6.93 3.44
C VAL A 52 -5.87 -5.66 2.87
N MET A 53 -6.45 -4.83 3.74
CA MET A 53 -7.06 -3.57 3.30
C MET A 53 -6.01 -2.61 2.73
N HIS A 54 -4.81 -2.56 3.29
CA HIS A 54 -3.72 -1.74 2.77
C HIS A 54 -3.29 -2.20 1.38
N PHE A 55 -3.11 -3.50 1.19
CA PHE A 55 -2.82 -4.06 -0.12
C PHE A 55 -3.92 -3.74 -1.15
N ASP A 56 -5.19 -3.94 -0.80
CA ASP A 56 -6.33 -3.66 -1.68
C ASP A 56 -6.38 -2.19 -2.13
N ARG A 57 -6.08 -1.28 -1.21
CA ARG A 57 -6.06 0.16 -1.49
C ARG A 57 -4.92 0.53 -2.45
N ILE A 58 -3.72 -0.01 -2.22
CA ILE A 58 -2.56 0.22 -3.11
C ILE A 58 -2.87 -0.33 -4.51
N GLN A 59 -3.42 -1.53 -4.60
CA GLN A 59 -3.85 -2.15 -5.85
C GLN A 59 -4.89 -1.30 -6.57
N SER A 60 -5.91 -0.83 -5.86
CA SER A 60 -6.97 0.01 -6.42
C SER A 60 -6.43 1.34 -6.94
N CYS A 61 -5.49 1.96 -6.22
CA CYS A 61 -4.78 3.14 -6.70
C CYS A 61 -4.03 2.82 -8.00
N CYS A 62 -3.22 1.77 -8.02
CA CYS A 62 -2.44 1.40 -9.21
C CYS A 62 -3.29 1.03 -10.42
N LYS A 63 -4.45 0.39 -10.23
CA LYS A 63 -5.43 0.16 -11.31
C LYS A 63 -6.00 1.47 -11.86
N THR A 64 -6.17 2.47 -11.01
CA THR A 64 -6.79 3.76 -11.37
C THR A 64 -5.81 4.70 -12.06
N VAL A 65 -4.60 4.85 -11.52
CA VAL A 65 -3.60 5.82 -12.01
C VAL A 65 -2.53 5.19 -12.92
N GLY A 66 -2.38 3.88 -12.90
CA GLY A 66 -1.42 3.16 -13.72
C GLY A 66 -1.81 3.08 -15.19
N ARG A 67 -0.84 2.70 -16.03
CA ARG A 67 -1.10 2.48 -17.46
C ARG A 67 -1.89 1.19 -17.67
N ARG A 68 -3.04 1.29 -18.36
CA ARG A 68 -3.90 0.13 -18.68
C ARG A 68 -3.15 -0.99 -19.42
N GLU A 69 -2.22 -0.64 -20.31
CA GLU A 69 -1.40 -1.61 -21.05
C GLU A 69 -0.40 -2.38 -20.16
N MET A 70 -0.24 -1.95 -18.90
CA MET A 70 0.71 -2.50 -17.94
C MET A 70 0.01 -3.13 -16.72
N GLU A 71 -1.21 -3.64 -16.88
CA GLU A 71 -1.91 -4.38 -15.82
C GLU A 71 -1.12 -5.60 -15.31
N PHE A 72 -0.28 -6.20 -16.16
CA PHE A 72 0.63 -7.28 -15.75
C PHE A 72 1.64 -6.85 -14.68
N CYS A 73 1.83 -5.55 -14.48
CA CYS A 73 2.68 -4.99 -13.43
C CYS A 73 1.98 -4.80 -12.09
N LEU A 74 0.65 -4.95 -12.02
CA LEU A 74 -0.12 -4.79 -10.78
C LEU A 74 0.40 -5.64 -9.61
N PRO A 75 0.82 -6.91 -9.80
CA PRO A 75 1.36 -7.71 -8.69
C PRO A 75 2.57 -7.09 -7.99
N LEU A 76 3.32 -6.23 -8.69
CA LEU A 76 4.47 -5.50 -8.17
C LEU A 76 4.10 -4.16 -7.54
N CYS A 77 2.86 -3.69 -7.69
CA CYS A 77 2.37 -2.50 -7.01
C CYS A 77 1.91 -2.83 -5.58
N ARG A 78 2.88 -2.94 -4.68
CA ARG A 78 2.66 -3.19 -3.26
C ARG A 78 3.76 -2.52 -2.44
N TYR A 79 3.53 -2.40 -1.14
CA TYR A 79 4.46 -1.75 -0.22
C TYR A 79 5.81 -2.50 -0.09
N ASN A 80 5.82 -3.83 -0.27
CA ASN A 80 6.97 -4.71 0.00
C ASN A 80 7.63 -5.32 -1.25
N THR A 81 7.57 -4.65 -2.40
CA THR A 81 8.24 -5.13 -3.62
C THR A 81 9.75 -5.09 -3.45
N THR A 82 10.44 -6.20 -3.69
CA THR A 82 11.90 -6.31 -3.49
C THR A 82 12.69 -5.91 -4.74
N LEU A 83 13.98 -5.61 -4.58
CA LEU A 83 14.88 -5.35 -5.71
C LEU A 83 15.02 -6.57 -6.63
N ASP A 84 14.96 -7.79 -6.10
CA ASP A 84 15.01 -9.01 -6.91
C ASP A 84 13.76 -9.15 -7.79
N GLU A 85 12.59 -8.78 -7.26
CA GLU A 85 11.35 -8.76 -8.05
C GLU A 85 11.40 -7.71 -9.16
N LEU A 86 12.04 -6.56 -8.91
CA LEU A 86 12.25 -5.48 -9.89
C LEU A 86 13.28 -5.81 -10.97
N THR A 87 14.32 -6.55 -10.61
CA THR A 87 15.39 -6.95 -11.54
C THR A 87 15.09 -8.25 -12.28
N SER A 88 14.03 -8.97 -11.88
CA SER A 88 13.48 -10.10 -12.62
C SER A 88 12.91 -9.67 -13.99
N GLY A 89 12.74 -10.62 -14.91
CA GLY A 89 12.29 -10.35 -16.28
C GLY A 89 10.95 -9.61 -16.38
N LEU A 90 10.02 -9.85 -15.46
CA LEU A 90 8.75 -9.11 -15.38
C LEU A 90 8.95 -7.72 -14.77
N GLY A 91 9.76 -7.62 -13.72
CA GLY A 91 10.09 -6.36 -13.03
C GLY A 91 10.74 -5.33 -13.94
N TYR A 92 11.66 -5.75 -14.81
CA TYR A 92 12.36 -4.85 -15.72
C TYR A 92 11.41 -4.09 -16.66
N LYS A 93 10.35 -4.76 -17.15
CA LYS A 93 9.32 -4.15 -18.00
C LYS A 93 8.44 -3.15 -17.24
N CYS A 94 8.40 -3.30 -15.92
CA CYS A 94 7.55 -2.56 -15.02
C CYS A 94 8.24 -1.38 -14.33
N VAL A 95 9.56 -1.20 -14.54
CA VAL A 95 10.36 -0.09 -13.99
C VAL A 95 9.74 1.28 -14.31
N SER A 96 9.13 1.43 -15.48
CA SER A 96 8.45 2.68 -15.88
C SER A 96 7.24 3.03 -15.01
N GLN A 97 6.68 2.08 -14.26
CA GLN A 97 5.56 2.29 -13.32
C GLN A 97 6.01 2.55 -11.88
N LEU A 98 7.32 2.51 -11.57
CA LEU A 98 7.84 2.67 -10.20
C LEU A 98 7.34 3.94 -9.52
N THR A 99 7.30 5.06 -10.24
CA THR A 99 6.76 6.32 -9.71
C THR A 99 5.28 6.19 -9.33
N THR A 100 4.49 5.49 -10.14
CA THR A 100 3.07 5.25 -9.86
C THR A 100 2.89 4.35 -8.64
N TRP A 101 3.69 3.28 -8.54
CA TRP A 101 3.61 2.40 -7.39
C TRP A 101 4.02 3.10 -6.12
N ALA A 102 5.08 3.89 -6.20
CA ALA A 102 5.53 4.62 -5.04
C ALA A 102 4.53 5.68 -4.59
N TYR A 103 3.91 6.37 -5.53
CA TYR A 103 2.79 7.26 -5.26
C TYR A 103 1.62 6.54 -4.56
N CYS A 104 1.24 5.35 -5.05
CA CYS A 104 0.15 4.56 -4.47
C CYS A 104 0.49 3.92 -3.13
N ALA A 105 1.71 3.42 -2.95
CA ALA A 105 2.20 2.85 -1.70
C ALA A 105 2.49 3.93 -0.63
N ALA A 106 2.79 5.17 -1.05
CA ALA A 106 2.81 6.33 -0.18
C ALA A 106 1.40 6.86 0.14
N ASP A 107 0.33 6.17 -0.30
CA ASP A 107 -1.04 6.55 -0.02
C ASP A 107 -1.39 7.97 -0.53
N VAL A 108 -0.73 8.41 -1.62
CA VAL A 108 -0.81 9.77 -2.21
C VAL A 108 -0.14 10.85 -1.34
N GLY A 109 0.61 10.48 -0.31
CA GLY A 109 1.39 11.40 0.52
C GLY A 109 2.68 11.87 -0.15
N ASP A 110 2.97 13.17 -0.03
CA ASP A 110 4.29 13.71 -0.37
C ASP A 110 5.26 13.52 0.82
N ASN A 111 6.04 12.45 0.76
CA ASN A 111 7.04 12.15 1.79
C ASN A 111 8.40 12.81 1.52
N THR A 112 8.51 13.70 0.51
CA THR A 112 9.77 14.34 0.11
C THR A 112 10.44 15.08 1.27
N ALA A 113 9.66 15.78 2.11
CA ALA A 113 10.20 16.51 3.25
C ALA A 113 10.85 15.58 4.28
N CYS A 114 10.22 14.46 4.60
CA CYS A 114 10.76 13.48 5.54
C CYS A 114 11.95 12.70 4.95
N CYS A 115 11.91 12.36 3.66
CA CYS A 115 13.05 11.77 2.95
C CYS A 115 14.29 12.69 3.00
N LYS A 116 14.10 14.00 2.77
CA LYS A 116 15.17 15.01 2.86
C LYS A 116 15.75 15.11 4.26
N GLN A 117 14.91 15.11 5.30
CA GLN A 117 15.39 15.13 6.69
C GLN A 117 16.24 13.90 7.05
N LYS A 118 15.99 12.76 6.40
CA LYS A 118 16.77 11.52 6.58
C LYS A 118 17.97 11.38 5.62
N GLY A 119 18.27 12.42 4.83
CA GLY A 119 19.45 12.45 3.95
C GLY A 119 19.27 11.77 2.59
N PHE A 120 18.03 11.48 2.17
CA PHE A 120 17.76 10.94 0.84
C PHE A 120 17.55 12.10 -0.16
N SER A 121 18.53 12.30 -1.05
CA SER A 121 18.61 13.50 -1.90
C SER A 121 17.95 13.36 -3.27
N PHE A 122 17.85 12.14 -3.82
CA PHE A 122 17.38 11.91 -5.18
C PHE A 122 16.75 10.52 -5.26
N LEU A 123 15.43 10.50 -5.19
CA LEU A 123 14.47 9.50 -5.70
C LEU A 123 13.23 9.74 -4.82
N PRO A 124 12.17 10.41 -5.31
CA PRO A 124 11.13 11.02 -4.46
C PRO A 124 10.25 10.04 -3.65
N TYR A 125 10.63 8.77 -3.50
CA TYR A 125 9.66 7.70 -3.47
C TYR A 125 10.04 6.45 -2.68
N TYR A 126 11.22 6.34 -2.04
CA TYR A 126 11.65 5.07 -1.41
C TYR A 126 11.57 4.99 0.12
N SER A 127 11.01 5.97 0.82
CA SER A 127 10.67 5.78 2.25
C SER A 127 9.20 5.43 2.39
N PHE A 128 8.94 4.14 2.27
CA PHE A 128 7.61 3.53 2.42
C PHE A 128 7.21 3.29 3.88
N ASP A 129 8.15 3.42 4.82
CA ASP A 129 7.91 3.01 6.22
C ASP A 129 8.72 3.78 7.27
N LYS A 130 9.43 4.84 6.84
CA LYS A 130 10.30 5.64 7.73
C LYS A 130 9.92 7.11 7.75
N CYS A 131 8.73 7.41 7.26
CA CYS A 131 7.96 8.63 7.38
C CYS A 131 6.53 8.17 7.66
#